data_AF-A0A7S0X8X5-F1
#
_entry.id   AF-A0A7S0X8X5-F1
#
_cell.length_a   1.000
_cell.length_b   1.000
_cell.length_c   1.000
_cell.angle_alpha   90.00
_cell.angle_beta   90.00
_cell.angle_gamma   90.00
#
_symmetry.space_group_name_H-M   'P 1'
#
loop_
_entity.id
_entity.type
_entity.pdbx_description
1 polymer ?
#
loop_
_entity_poly.entity_id
_entity_poly.type
_entity_poly.pdbx_seq_one_letter_code
_entity_poly.pdbx_strand_id
1 'polypeptide(L)'
;KKVCTVLLVDVSPSMREHLGSVGDNLSRIVQNKILHSKIDEFALVLCGSDETKNDLHTKEKEMEAEKENGSYDEFYLNVDVKVPMGCSTLASADHIAALSSMAGAAPADYLDGITVAGTMLIEHARGGTFVRRIIFVTDLRTPCELDEDGEEMLLGIGKAMRSSNV
;
A
#
# COMPACT_ATOMS: atom_id res chain seq x y z
N LYS A 1 4.32 10.18 -20.47
CA LYS A 1 3.77 10.79 -19.23
C LYS A 1 4.45 10.11 -18.05
N LYS A 2 4.82 10.85 -17.00
CA LYS A 2 5.39 10.25 -15.78
C LYS A 2 4.35 9.33 -15.13
N VAL A 3 4.78 8.20 -14.61
CA VAL A 3 3.90 7.24 -13.92
C VAL A 3 4.28 7.20 -12.45
N CYS A 4 3.28 7.32 -11.57
CA CYS A 4 3.41 7.05 -10.13
C CYS A 4 2.71 5.72 -9.86
N THR A 5 3.43 4.75 -9.30
CA THR A 5 2.89 3.41 -9.02
C THR A 5 3.03 3.06 -7.55
N VAL A 6 1.95 2.64 -6.90
CA VAL A 6 2.08 1.96 -5.60
C VAL A 6 2.09 0.46 -5.84
N LEU A 7 3.15 -0.21 -5.38
CA LEU A 7 3.20 -1.66 -5.26
C LEU A 7 2.58 -2.00 -3.90
N LEU A 8 1.35 -2.48 -3.90
CA LEU A 8 0.68 -3.00 -2.71
C LEU A 8 0.88 -4.52 -2.69
N VAL A 9 1.62 -5.01 -1.72
CA VAL A 9 1.96 -6.43 -1.62
C VAL A 9 1.41 -7.00 -0.31
N ASP A 10 0.63 -8.06 -0.46
CA ASP A 10 0.17 -8.86 0.66
C ASP A 10 1.31 -9.75 1.18
N VAL A 11 1.68 -9.52 2.43
CA VAL A 11 2.71 -10.25 3.17
C VAL A 11 2.12 -11.08 4.31
N SER A 12 0.80 -11.31 4.28
CA SER A 12 0.09 -12.17 5.24
C SER A 12 0.61 -13.61 5.22
N PRO A 13 0.33 -14.43 6.26
CA PRO A 13 0.81 -15.81 6.32
C PRO A 13 0.49 -16.68 5.10
N SER A 14 -0.64 -16.44 4.44
CA SER A 14 -1.06 -17.17 3.24
C SER A 14 -0.13 -16.95 2.04
N MET A 15 0.48 -15.76 1.95
CA MET A 15 1.39 -15.36 0.87
C MET A 15 2.84 -15.80 1.07
N ARG A 16 3.22 -16.27 2.27
CA ARG A 16 4.62 -16.49 2.67
C ARG A 16 5.44 -17.33 1.69
N GLU A 17 4.86 -18.40 1.15
CA GLU A 17 5.54 -19.29 0.18
C GLU A 17 5.75 -18.62 -1.19
N HIS A 18 4.98 -17.59 -1.51
CA HIS A 18 5.02 -16.87 -2.78
C HIS A 18 5.96 -15.66 -2.73
N LEU A 19 6.22 -15.09 -1.55
CA LEU A 19 6.94 -13.82 -1.38
C LEU A 19 8.37 -13.82 -1.96
N GLY A 20 9.08 -14.95 -1.93
CA GLY A 20 10.40 -15.06 -2.56
C GLY A 20 10.32 -14.82 -4.08
N SER A 21 9.42 -15.53 -4.76
CA SER A 21 9.20 -15.37 -6.20
C SER A 21 8.64 -13.99 -6.54
N VAL A 22 7.71 -13.47 -5.73
CA VAL A 22 7.15 -12.12 -5.92
C VAL A 22 8.25 -11.05 -5.79
N GLY A 23 9.10 -11.14 -4.76
CA GLY A 23 10.23 -10.24 -4.56
C GLY A 23 11.23 -10.26 -5.70
N ASP A 24 11.60 -11.44 -6.20
CA ASP A 24 12.51 -11.58 -7.34
C ASP A 24 11.94 -10.94 -8.61
N ASN A 25 10.64 -11.14 -8.89
CA ASN A 25 10.02 -10.60 -10.08
C ASN A 25 9.81 -9.07 -9.99
N LEU A 26 9.31 -8.57 -8.86
CA LEU A 26 9.07 -7.15 -8.67
C LEU A 26 10.37 -6.35 -8.59
N SER A 27 11.42 -6.88 -7.95
CA SER A 27 12.73 -6.20 -7.87
C SER A 27 13.35 -6.03 -9.26
N ARG A 28 13.24 -7.04 -10.14
CA ARG A 28 13.67 -6.93 -11.55
C ARG A 28 12.89 -5.85 -12.31
N ILE A 29 11.59 -5.70 -12.06
CA ILE A 29 10.78 -4.63 -12.66
C ILE A 29 11.29 -3.26 -12.21
N VAL A 30 11.59 -3.09 -10.92
CA VAL A 30 12.14 -1.84 -10.38
C VAL A 30 13.54 -1.56 -10.92
N GLN A 31 14.42 -2.56 -10.96
CA GLN A 31 15.76 -2.44 -11.56
C GLN A 31 15.67 -2.03 -13.04
N ASN A 32 14.73 -2.59 -13.79
CA ASN A 32 14.49 -2.18 -15.18
C ASN A 32 14.03 -0.72 -15.27
N LYS A 33 13.16 -0.27 -14.35
CA LYS A 33 12.74 1.14 -14.26
C LYS A 33 13.90 2.09 -13.94
N ILE A 34 14.87 1.69 -13.11
CA ILE A 34 16.08 2.49 -12.83
C ILE A 34 16.86 2.79 -14.12
N LEU A 35 16.94 1.80 -15.02
CA LEU A 35 17.69 1.92 -16.28
C LEU A 35 16.93 2.73 -17.34
N HIS A 36 15.61 2.53 -17.46
CA HIS A 36 14.83 3.01 -18.62
C HIS A 36 13.78 4.08 -18.31
N SER A 37 13.44 4.32 -17.04
CA SER A 37 12.31 5.15 -16.62
C SER A 37 12.63 6.00 -15.39
N LYS A 38 13.77 6.71 -15.41
CA LYS A 38 14.30 7.50 -14.28
C LYS A 38 13.37 8.57 -13.69
N ILE A 39 12.29 8.92 -14.38
CA ILE A 39 11.30 9.92 -13.94
C ILE A 39 10.02 9.30 -13.39
N ASP A 40 9.89 7.97 -13.45
CA ASP A 40 8.79 7.26 -12.83
C ASP A 40 9.07 7.09 -11.34
N GLU A 41 8.00 7.23 -10.56
CA GLU A 41 8.05 7.12 -9.12
C GLU A 41 7.25 5.92 -8.66
N PHE A 42 7.67 5.34 -7.55
CA PHE A 42 6.91 4.27 -6.93
C PHE A 42 7.01 4.31 -5.41
N ALA A 43 6.05 3.65 -4.77
CA ALA A 43 6.06 3.33 -3.35
C ALA A 43 5.85 1.81 -3.16
N LEU A 44 6.33 1.27 -2.04
CA LEU A 44 6.04 -0.09 -1.59
C LEU A 44 5.20 0.00 -0.32
N VAL A 45 4.00 -0.57 -0.38
CA VAL A 45 3.09 -0.72 0.74
C VAL A 45 2.90 -2.21 0.98
N LEU A 46 3.05 -2.63 2.22
CA LEU A 46 2.81 -4.01 2.65
C LEU A 46 1.49 -4.07 3.42
N CYS A 47 0.63 -5.03 3.09
CA CYS A 47 -0.54 -5.36 3.92
C CYS A 47 -0.33 -6.74 4.56
N GLY A 48 -0.68 -6.87 5.83
CA GLY A 48 -0.40 -8.05 6.64
C GLY A 48 1.00 -8.03 7.26
N SER A 49 1.58 -6.84 7.43
CA SER A 49 2.88 -6.63 8.09
C SER A 49 2.74 -6.69 9.61
N ASP A 50 3.80 -7.09 10.32
CA ASP A 50 3.85 -7.03 11.79
C ASP A 50 3.91 -5.59 12.32
N GLU A 51 4.34 -4.65 11.48
CA GLU A 51 4.40 -3.23 11.80
C GLU A 51 3.22 -2.48 11.17
N THR A 52 2.72 -1.45 11.87
CA THR A 52 1.76 -0.49 11.31
C THR A 52 2.44 0.88 11.20
N LYS A 53 2.96 1.19 10.01
CA LYS A 53 3.67 2.44 9.72
C LYS A 53 3.05 3.08 8.49
N ASN A 54 1.92 3.75 8.71
CA ASN A 54 1.25 4.54 7.70
C ASN A 54 0.66 5.83 8.31
N ASP A 55 0.63 6.89 7.52
CA ASP A 55 0.22 8.22 7.98
C ASP A 55 -1.27 8.26 8.33
N LEU A 56 -2.11 7.46 7.66
CA LEU A 56 -3.55 7.39 7.94
C LEU A 56 -3.84 6.86 9.33
N HIS A 57 -3.22 5.75 9.72
CA HIS A 57 -3.32 5.19 11.06
C HIS A 57 -2.89 6.19 12.14
N THR A 58 -1.82 6.95 11.87
CA THR A 58 -1.35 8.00 12.80
C THR A 58 -2.38 9.14 12.91
N LYS A 59 -2.91 9.62 11.79
CA LYS A 59 -3.93 10.68 11.77
C LYS A 59 -5.22 10.26 12.49
N GLU A 60 -5.69 9.04 12.29
CA GLU A 60 -6.89 8.53 13.00
C GLU A 60 -6.64 8.41 14.50
N LYS A 61 -5.46 7.92 14.91
CA LYS A 61 -5.07 7.88 16.33
C LYS A 61 -5.09 9.26 16.98
N GLU A 62 -4.58 10.27 16.28
CA GLU A 62 -4.58 11.65 16.77
C GLU A 62 -6.00 12.23 16.87
N MET A 63 -6.84 12.01 15.85
CA MET A 63 -8.24 12.48 15.84
C MET A 63 -9.12 11.81 16.91
N GLU A 64 -8.93 10.52 17.17
CA GLU A 64 -9.66 9.79 18.21
C GLU A 64 -9.21 10.16 19.62
N ALA A 65 -7.91 10.46 19.81
CA ALA A 65 -7.41 10.95 21.10
C ALA A 65 -8.04 12.30 21.52
N GLU A 66 -8.56 13.07 20.56
CA GLU A 66 -9.29 14.32 20.79
C GLU A 66 -10.78 14.08 21.13
N LYS A 67 -11.33 12.87 20.96
CA LYS A 67 -12.74 12.53 21.27
C LYS A 67 -12.88 11.97 22.69
N GLU A 68 -13.75 12.58 23.50
CA GLU A 68 -13.97 12.21 24.92
C GLU A 68 -14.56 10.80 25.17
N ASN A 69 -15.05 10.08 24.14
CA ASN A 69 -15.75 8.81 24.29
C ASN A 69 -14.96 7.54 23.90
N GLY A 70 -13.69 7.66 23.53
CA GLY A 70 -12.67 6.59 23.58
C GLY A 70 -13.07 5.17 23.16
N SER A 71 -13.81 5.00 22.07
CA SER A 71 -13.88 3.71 21.37
C SER A 71 -12.83 3.75 20.27
N TYR A 72 -11.68 3.13 20.52
CA TYR A 72 -10.60 3.08 19.53
C TYR A 72 -10.84 1.91 18.59
N ASP A 73 -11.41 2.19 17.43
CA ASP A 73 -11.42 1.23 16.33
C ASP A 73 -10.05 1.28 15.64
N GLU A 74 -9.39 0.13 15.57
CA GLU A 74 -8.01 0.04 15.07
C GLU A 74 -7.99 0.03 13.52
N PHE A 75 -8.14 1.21 12.90
CA PHE A 75 -8.16 1.35 11.44
C PHE A 75 -6.75 1.23 10.82
N TYR A 76 -6.65 0.70 9.60
CA TYR A 76 -5.41 0.64 8.81
C TYR A 76 -4.27 -0.14 9.48
N LEU A 77 -4.62 -1.13 10.29
CA LEU A 77 -3.67 -2.00 10.99
C LEU A 77 -2.92 -2.92 10.04
N ASN A 78 -1.70 -3.27 10.44
CA ASN A 78 -0.83 -4.20 9.73
C ASN A 78 -0.53 -3.74 8.28
N VAL A 79 -0.69 -2.43 8.02
CA VAL A 79 -0.32 -1.77 6.78
C VAL A 79 0.92 -0.91 7.00
N ASP A 80 1.95 -1.16 6.20
CA ASP A 80 3.29 -0.56 6.36
C ASP A 80 3.81 0.01 5.05
N VAL A 81 4.16 1.29 5.07
CA VAL A 81 4.83 1.97 3.95
C VAL A 81 6.34 1.76 4.06
N LYS A 82 6.83 0.64 3.50
CA LYS A 82 8.26 0.31 3.53
C LYS A 82 9.13 1.18 2.64
N VAL A 83 8.61 1.59 1.48
CA VAL A 83 9.31 2.51 0.58
C VAL A 83 8.35 3.67 0.29
N PRO A 84 8.66 4.90 0.73
CA PRO A 84 7.84 6.06 0.42
C PRO A 84 7.89 6.38 -1.08
N MET A 85 6.89 7.13 -1.56
CA MET A 85 6.81 7.50 -2.98
C MET A 85 8.05 8.27 -3.42
N GLY A 86 8.76 7.75 -4.43
CA GLY A 86 9.96 8.38 -4.96
C GLY A 86 10.54 7.68 -6.18
N CYS A 87 11.61 8.25 -6.73
CA CYS A 87 12.31 7.65 -7.87
C CYS A 87 12.92 6.29 -7.50
N SER A 88 12.96 5.37 -8.48
CA SER A 88 13.56 4.05 -8.25
C SER A 88 15.05 4.14 -7.95
N THR A 89 15.49 3.43 -6.92
CA THR A 89 16.90 3.31 -6.49
C THR A 89 17.28 1.84 -6.26
N LEU A 90 18.57 1.54 -6.21
CA LEU A 90 19.04 0.19 -5.85
C LEU A 90 18.52 -0.23 -4.47
N ALA A 91 18.59 0.65 -3.47
CA ALA A 91 18.05 0.38 -2.13
C ALA A 91 16.56 0.01 -2.17
N SER A 92 15.76 0.71 -2.99
CA SER A 92 14.34 0.39 -3.14
C SER A 92 14.09 -0.96 -3.82
N ALA A 93 14.98 -1.39 -4.73
CA ALA A 93 14.92 -2.73 -5.32
C ALA A 93 15.33 -3.82 -4.32
N ASP A 94 16.32 -3.55 -3.47
CA ASP A 94 16.77 -4.46 -2.41
C ASP A 94 15.67 -4.69 -1.37
N HIS A 95 14.93 -3.65 -1.00
CA HIS A 95 13.75 -3.78 -0.13
C HIS A 95 12.70 -4.72 -0.72
N ILE A 96 12.45 -4.64 -2.03
CA ILE A 96 11.49 -5.54 -2.71
C ILE A 96 12.02 -6.97 -2.78
N ALA A 97 13.32 -7.15 -3.08
CA ALA A 97 13.92 -8.47 -3.09
C ALA A 97 13.84 -9.15 -1.71
N ALA A 98 13.87 -8.38 -0.64
CA ALA A 98 13.75 -8.85 0.74
C ALA A 98 12.30 -9.15 1.19
N LEU A 99 11.29 -9.13 0.31
CA LEU A 99 9.88 -9.36 0.67
C LEU A 99 9.66 -10.63 1.49
N SER A 100 10.36 -11.72 1.19
CA SER A 100 10.25 -12.98 1.93
C SER A 100 10.62 -12.87 3.42
N SER A 101 11.56 -11.96 3.77
CA SER A 101 11.93 -11.68 5.16
C SER A 101 10.96 -10.73 5.88
N MET A 102 10.02 -10.12 5.15
CA MET A 102 9.02 -9.20 5.68
C MET A 102 7.63 -9.84 5.77
N ALA A 103 7.55 -11.18 5.69
CA ALA A 103 6.31 -11.91 5.89
C ALA A 103 5.78 -11.68 7.31
N GLY A 104 4.58 -11.13 7.45
CA GLY A 104 3.97 -10.91 8.74
C GLY A 104 3.32 -12.16 9.33
N ALA A 105 2.89 -12.03 10.58
CA ALA A 105 2.24 -13.05 11.37
C ALA A 105 0.70 -12.96 11.34
N ALA A 106 0.15 -11.80 10.98
CA ALA A 106 -1.29 -11.52 11.00
C ALA A 106 -1.78 -11.03 9.63
N PRO A 107 -3.04 -11.33 9.27
CA PRO A 107 -3.68 -10.72 8.11
C PRO A 107 -3.92 -9.22 8.32
N ALA A 108 -4.10 -8.50 7.22
CA ALA A 108 -4.65 -7.15 7.19
C ALA A 108 -5.84 -7.08 6.23
N ASP A 109 -6.75 -6.15 6.45
CA ASP A 109 -7.76 -5.84 5.43
C ASP A 109 -7.06 -5.22 4.21
N TYR A 110 -7.27 -5.82 3.04
CA TYR A 110 -6.71 -5.29 1.81
C TYR A 110 -7.37 -3.99 1.36
N LEU A 111 -8.61 -3.69 1.79
CA LEU A 111 -9.26 -2.40 1.52
C LEU A 111 -8.59 -1.26 2.27
N ASP A 112 -8.09 -1.51 3.47
CA ASP A 112 -7.24 -0.58 4.20
C ASP A 112 -5.93 -0.35 3.45
N GLY A 113 -5.29 -1.42 2.98
CA GLY A 113 -4.09 -1.33 2.14
C GLY A 113 -4.33 -0.51 0.86
N ILE A 114 -5.46 -0.73 0.19
CA ILE A 114 -5.89 0.01 -1.01
C ILE A 114 -6.15 1.49 -0.68
N THR A 115 -6.75 1.78 0.48
CA THR A 115 -7.06 3.14 0.93
C THR A 115 -5.78 3.90 1.26
N VAL A 116 -4.83 3.28 1.95
CA VAL A 116 -3.49 3.82 2.20
C VAL A 116 -2.77 4.11 0.88
N ALA A 117 -2.72 3.12 -0.03
CA ALA A 117 -2.09 3.27 -1.34
C ALA A 117 -2.73 4.38 -2.21
N GLY A 118 -4.06 4.43 -2.24
CA GLY A 118 -4.82 5.45 -2.94
C GLY A 118 -4.55 6.85 -2.39
N THR A 119 -4.59 7.00 -1.07
CA THR A 119 -4.32 8.26 -0.39
C THR A 119 -2.90 8.75 -0.68
N MET A 120 -1.89 7.87 -0.64
CA MET A 120 -0.53 8.22 -1.02
C MET A 120 -0.44 8.79 -2.44
N LEU A 121 -1.13 8.18 -3.42
CA LEU A 121 -1.15 8.67 -4.81
C LEU A 121 -1.89 10.00 -4.98
N ILE A 122 -2.91 10.25 -4.15
CA ILE A 122 -3.68 11.50 -4.14
C ILE A 122 -2.86 12.63 -3.50
N GLU A 123 -2.29 12.39 -2.32
CA GLU A 123 -1.52 13.39 -1.55
C GLU A 123 -0.19 13.75 -2.22
N HIS A 124 0.48 12.79 -2.86
CA HIS A 124 1.73 13.01 -3.60
C HIS A 124 1.57 13.98 -4.79
N ALA A 125 0.33 14.23 -5.24
CA ALA A 125 0.04 15.00 -6.45
C ALA A 125 0.25 16.52 -6.35
N ARG A 126 0.86 17.06 -5.29
CA ARG A 126 1.12 18.51 -5.16
C ARG A 126 2.15 19.09 -6.16
N GLY A 127 2.64 18.32 -7.14
CA GLY A 127 3.70 18.75 -8.07
C GLY A 127 3.54 18.46 -9.57
N GLY A 128 2.47 17.80 -10.07
CA GLY A 128 2.35 17.54 -11.51
C GLY A 128 1.24 16.57 -11.97
N THR A 129 1.09 16.42 -13.29
CA THR A 129 0.17 15.45 -13.92
C THR A 129 0.86 14.10 -14.15
N PHE A 130 0.50 13.11 -13.34
CA PHE A 130 1.01 11.74 -13.42
C PHE A 130 -0.09 10.77 -13.86
N VAL A 131 0.31 9.69 -14.53
CA VAL A 131 -0.55 8.50 -14.62
C VAL A 131 -0.38 7.75 -13.31
N ARG A 132 -1.46 7.57 -12.56
CA ARG A 132 -1.45 6.87 -11.27
C ARG A 132 -1.81 5.40 -11.51
N ARG A 133 -1.27 4.52 -10.67
CA ARG A 133 -1.53 3.09 -10.73
C ARG A 133 -1.31 2.46 -9.37
N ILE A 134 -2.19 1.54 -9.00
CA ILE A 134 -1.94 0.59 -7.93
C ILE A 134 -1.73 -0.77 -8.57
N ILE A 135 -0.66 -1.47 -8.20
CA ILE A 135 -0.46 -2.87 -8.53
C ILE A 135 -0.61 -3.63 -7.22
N PHE A 136 -1.70 -4.38 -7.11
CA PHE A 136 -2.00 -5.19 -5.94
C PHE A 136 -1.58 -6.65 -6.19
N VAL A 137 -0.80 -7.21 -5.28
CA VAL A 137 -0.29 -8.59 -5.33
C VAL A 137 -0.72 -9.33 -4.07
N THR A 138 -1.60 -10.33 -4.22
CA THR A 138 -2.16 -11.15 -3.14
C THR A 138 -2.66 -12.48 -3.69
N ASP A 139 -2.88 -13.45 -2.82
CA ASP A 139 -3.57 -14.71 -3.12
C ASP A 139 -5.09 -14.65 -2.85
N LEU A 140 -5.59 -13.51 -2.38
CA LEU A 140 -6.99 -13.25 -2.02
C LEU A 140 -7.55 -14.24 -0.99
N ARG A 141 -6.70 -14.85 -0.16
CA ARG A 141 -7.12 -15.77 0.90
C ARG A 141 -7.40 -15.09 2.23
N THR A 142 -6.89 -13.86 2.41
CA THR A 142 -7.19 -13.04 3.57
C THR A 142 -8.64 -12.56 3.51
N PRO A 143 -9.47 -12.85 4.54
CA PRO A 143 -10.84 -12.34 4.60
C PRO A 143 -10.85 -10.82 4.60
N CYS A 144 -11.82 -10.23 3.91
CA CYS A 144 -12.19 -8.84 4.03
C CYS A 144 -13.67 -8.83 4.42
N GLU A 145 -13.95 -8.29 5.59
CA GLU A 145 -15.32 -8.21 6.09
C GLU A 145 -15.97 -6.97 5.49
N LEU A 146 -16.95 -7.21 4.62
CA LEU A 146 -17.85 -6.16 4.14
C LEU A 146 -19.11 -6.25 5.00
N ASP A 147 -19.18 -5.40 6.02
CA ASP A 147 -20.42 -5.15 6.75
C ASP A 147 -21.34 -4.19 5.96
N GLU A 148 -22.44 -3.74 6.57
CA GLU A 148 -23.37 -2.81 5.93
C GLU A 148 -22.69 -1.47 5.55
N ASP A 149 -21.64 -1.08 6.27
CA ASP A 149 -20.83 0.11 5.99
C ASP A 149 -19.74 -0.16 4.93
N GLY A 150 -19.35 -1.42 4.74
CA GLY A 150 -18.37 -1.87 3.74
C GLY A 150 -18.76 -1.56 2.29
N GLU A 151 -20.04 -1.64 1.93
CA GLU A 151 -20.50 -1.22 0.59
C GLU A 151 -20.34 0.29 0.37
N GLU A 152 -20.63 1.11 1.39
CA GLU A 152 -20.44 2.55 1.33
C GLU A 152 -18.95 2.91 1.24
N MET A 153 -18.10 2.22 2.01
CA MET A 153 -16.65 2.36 1.95
C MET A 153 -16.11 2.06 0.55
N LEU A 154 -16.52 0.95 -0.07
CA LEU A 154 -16.13 0.58 -1.44
C LEU A 154 -16.55 1.64 -2.46
N LEU A 155 -17.77 2.17 -2.35
CA LEU A 155 -18.25 3.25 -3.20
C LEU A 155 -17.43 4.53 -3.01
N GLY A 156 -17.08 4.85 -1.76
CA GLY A 156 -16.20 5.96 -1.37
C GLY A 156 -14.82 5.85 -2.01
N ILE A 157 -14.14 4.71 -1.82
CA ILE A 157 -12.84 4.40 -2.42
C ILE A 157 -12.92 4.53 -3.95
N GLY A 158 -13.91 3.89 -4.57
CA GLY A 158 -14.09 3.94 -6.02
C GLY A 158 -14.34 5.35 -6.55
N LYS A 159 -15.10 6.18 -5.82
CA LYS A 159 -15.35 7.58 -6.18
C LYS A 159 -14.07 8.42 -6.07
N ALA A 160 -13.30 8.24 -5.00
CA ALA A 160 -12.04 8.95 -4.76
C ALA A 160 -10.97 8.59 -5.81
N MET A 161 -10.88 7.33 -6.22
CA MET A 161 -9.95 6.88 -7.25
C MET A 161 -10.31 7.43 -8.63
N ARG A 162 -11.59 7.35 -9.01
CA ARG A 162 -12.07 7.89 -10.30
C ARG A 162 -11.87 9.38 -10.42
N SER A 163 -12.19 10.15 -9.37
CA SER A 163 -12.00 11.60 -9.36
C SER A 163 -10.52 11.99 -9.46
N SER A 164 -9.62 11.10 -9.00
CA SER A 164 -8.18 11.31 -8.96
C SER A 164 -7.42 10.64 -10.11
N ASN A 165 -8.09 10.06 -11.11
CA ASN A 165 -7.44 9.32 -12.21
C ASN A 165 -6.42 8.27 -11.72
N VAL A 166 -6.77 7.50 -10.69
CA VAL A 166 -6.03 6.33 -10.18
C VAL A 166 -6.47 5.07 -10.90
#